data_AF-A0A956E8E3-F1
#
_entry.id   AF-A0A956E8E3-F1
#
_cell.length_a   1.000
_cell.length_b   1.000
_cell.length_c   1.000
_cell.angle_alpha   90.00
_cell.angle_beta   90.00
_cell.angle_gamma   90.00
#
_symmetry.space_group_name_H-M   'P 1'
#
loop_
_entity.id
_entity.type
_entity.pdbx_description
1 polymer ?
#
loop_
_entity_poly.entity_id
_entity_poly.type
_entity_poly.pdbx_seq_one_letter_code
_entity_poly.pdbx_strand_id
1 'polypeptide(L)'
;MSMTSLRLVGLGVSVALLGVVLGAGCGGSTSSGNGTGGSAGTAGGGAQGGTSGGGGSAGSAGAGGTAGTPNDCQVPSDCVVVPISCCGSCGVASRGDAQAVRKDQASRLREAACGEGTGCPACAAPPDPTLLATCEAGQCTLIDLQDHPLTECQTGDDCRLRTDTCCECGGPTDEGHMIAIRKDGHLESLVCDPNTACDDCIPDYGNTPGFVQAECIQGHCTASWYYPEPGN
;
A
#
# COMPACT_ATOMS: atom_id res chain seq x y z
N MET A 1 48.21 7.12 -13.85
CA MET A 1 47.02 7.28 -14.71
C MET A 1 46.24 8.47 -14.15
N SER A 2 46.31 9.60 -14.85
CA SER A 2 45.82 10.91 -14.38
C SER A 2 44.31 10.98 -14.58
N MET A 3 43.54 11.14 -13.51
CA MET A 3 42.10 11.41 -13.60
C MET A 3 41.89 12.92 -13.72
N THR A 4 41.51 13.35 -14.93
CA THR A 4 41.14 14.73 -15.22
C THR A 4 39.74 14.99 -14.69
N SER A 5 39.68 15.81 -13.64
CA SER A 5 38.46 16.32 -13.01
C SER A 5 37.76 17.30 -13.96
N LEU A 6 36.54 16.98 -14.41
CA LEU A 6 35.71 17.86 -15.22
C LEU A 6 34.63 18.48 -14.31
N ARG A 7 34.81 19.75 -13.93
CA ARG A 7 33.77 20.56 -13.27
C ARG A 7 32.81 21.09 -14.34
N LEU A 8 31.59 20.56 -14.38
CA LEU A 8 30.50 21.17 -15.14
C LEU A 8 29.86 22.27 -14.29
N VAL A 9 30.13 23.52 -14.64
CA VAL A 9 29.42 24.70 -14.13
C VAL A 9 28.27 24.96 -15.11
N GLY A 10 27.06 24.52 -14.73
CA GLY A 10 25.85 24.61 -15.56
C GLY A 10 24.88 25.67 -15.04
N LEU A 11 24.98 26.84 -15.64
CA LEU A 11 24.08 28.00 -15.69
C LEU A 11 22.66 27.84 -15.12
N GLY A 12 22.34 28.78 -14.23
CA GLY A 12 20.99 29.00 -13.71
C GLY A 12 20.00 29.45 -14.79
N VAL A 13 18.78 28.95 -14.66
CA VAL A 13 17.60 29.42 -15.39
C VAL A 13 16.60 29.91 -14.35
N SER A 14 16.49 31.24 -14.26
CA SER A 14 15.43 31.92 -13.53
C SER A 14 14.12 31.75 -14.29
N VAL A 15 13.15 31.03 -13.72
CA VAL A 15 11.78 31.00 -14.25
C VAL A 15 10.91 31.93 -13.41
N ALA A 16 10.34 32.91 -14.10
CA ALA A 16 9.52 33.98 -13.57
C ALA A 16 8.14 33.50 -13.10
N LEU A 17 7.70 34.08 -11.99
CA LEU A 17 6.30 34.18 -11.58
C LEU A 17 5.43 34.75 -12.72
N LEU A 18 4.26 34.15 -12.97
CA LEU A 18 2.97 34.86 -13.14
C LEU A 18 1.85 33.85 -13.41
N GLY A 19 0.75 33.92 -12.66
CA GLY A 19 -0.47 33.19 -13.03
C GLY A 19 -1.46 32.92 -11.90
N VAL A 20 -1.93 33.98 -11.23
CA VAL A 20 -3.12 33.89 -10.37
C VAL A 20 -4.35 33.68 -11.26
N VAL A 21 -5.06 32.56 -11.09
CA VAL A 21 -6.42 32.37 -11.59
C VAL A 21 -7.31 31.97 -10.43
N LEU A 22 -8.14 32.94 -9.99
CA LEU A 22 -9.27 32.72 -9.11
C LEU A 22 -10.37 31.99 -9.89
N GLY A 23 -10.65 30.74 -9.53
CA GLY A 23 -11.83 30.00 -9.97
C GLY A 23 -12.80 29.83 -8.79
N ALA A 24 -13.96 30.47 -8.89
CA ALA A 24 -15.07 30.34 -7.95
C ALA A 24 -16.08 29.28 -8.42
N GLY A 25 -16.66 28.51 -7.49
CA GLY A 25 -17.82 27.62 -7.69
C GLY A 25 -17.52 26.17 -7.28
N CYS A 26 -18.40 25.37 -6.70
CA CYS A 26 -19.82 25.48 -6.37
C CYS A 26 -20.07 24.59 -5.13
N GLY A 27 -20.98 25.01 -4.24
CA GLY A 27 -21.33 24.27 -3.03
C GLY A 27 -22.08 22.97 -3.32
N GLY A 28 -21.71 21.91 -2.61
CA GLY A 28 -22.41 20.63 -2.57
C GLY A 28 -22.97 20.36 -1.17
N SER A 29 -24.26 20.06 -1.10
CA SER A 29 -25.03 19.82 0.11
C SER A 29 -24.60 18.55 0.84
N THR A 30 -24.39 18.64 2.15
CA THR A 30 -24.15 17.49 3.04
C THR A 30 -25.48 16.79 3.34
N SER A 31 -25.61 15.55 2.88
CA SER A 31 -26.67 14.64 3.32
C SER A 31 -26.24 13.94 4.60
N SER A 32 -26.67 14.44 5.75
CA SER A 32 -26.55 13.76 7.04
C SER A 32 -27.44 12.51 7.07
N GLY A 33 -26.83 11.35 6.90
CA GLY A 33 -27.44 10.06 7.18
C GLY A 33 -27.19 9.64 8.63
N ASN A 34 -28.20 9.75 9.48
CA ASN A 34 -28.20 9.15 10.82
C ASN A 34 -28.30 7.62 10.68
N GLY A 35 -27.16 6.93 10.70
CA GLY A 35 -27.10 5.47 10.79
C GLY A 35 -27.06 5.02 12.25
N THR A 36 -28.23 4.71 12.81
CA THR A 36 -28.34 3.97 14.08
C THR A 36 -28.36 2.47 13.81
N GLY A 37 -27.46 1.71 14.44
CA GLY A 37 -27.56 0.27 14.61
C GLY A 37 -26.21 -0.42 14.49
N GLY A 38 -25.81 -1.35 15.34
CA GLY A 38 -26.47 -1.99 16.46
C GLY A 38 -25.53 -3.09 16.96
N SER A 39 -25.32 -3.16 18.27
CA SER A 39 -24.50 -4.19 18.91
C SER A 39 -25.34 -5.42 19.23
N ALA A 40 -24.91 -6.61 18.78
CA ALA A 40 -25.18 -7.95 19.33
C ALA A 40 -24.42 -8.94 18.42
N GLY A 41 -23.48 -9.79 18.82
CA GLY A 41 -23.37 -10.57 20.06
C GLY A 41 -24.32 -11.76 19.99
N THR A 42 -23.84 -12.98 19.67
CA THR A 42 -24.35 -14.26 20.19
C THR A 42 -23.42 -15.41 19.79
N ALA A 43 -22.94 -16.14 20.80
CA ALA A 43 -22.34 -17.46 20.70
C ALA A 43 -23.41 -18.55 20.89
N GLY A 44 -23.12 -19.78 20.44
CA GLY A 44 -23.77 -21.00 20.97
C GLY A 44 -24.50 -21.85 19.93
N GLY A 45 -24.15 -23.14 19.90
CA GLY A 45 -24.67 -24.14 18.97
C GLY A 45 -26.03 -24.74 19.34
N GLY A 46 -26.43 -25.76 18.57
CA GLY A 46 -27.62 -26.57 18.82
C GLY A 46 -28.27 -27.07 17.53
N ALA A 47 -28.39 -28.38 17.39
CA ALA A 47 -28.97 -29.06 16.25
C ALA A 47 -30.52 -29.15 16.30
N GLN A 48 -31.10 -29.58 15.16
CA GLN A 48 -32.39 -30.24 14.94
C GLN A 48 -33.58 -29.40 14.40
N GLY A 49 -33.96 -29.75 13.17
CA GLY A 49 -35.32 -30.19 12.77
C GLY A 49 -36.49 -29.20 12.84
N GLY A 50 -37.09 -28.89 11.69
CA GLY A 50 -38.44 -28.30 11.65
C GLY A 50 -38.83 -27.69 10.32
N THR A 51 -39.99 -28.11 9.82
CA THR A 51 -40.59 -27.88 8.51
C THR A 51 -41.28 -26.51 8.32
N SER A 52 -41.22 -26.00 7.09
CA SER A 52 -42.20 -25.18 6.34
C SER A 52 -43.06 -24.12 7.07
N GLY A 53 -42.77 -22.85 6.75
CA GLY A 53 -43.67 -21.69 6.79
C GLY A 53 -42.85 -20.48 6.31
N GLY A 54 -43.13 -19.82 5.18
CA GLY A 54 -44.41 -19.24 4.80
C GLY A 54 -44.51 -17.81 5.33
N GLY A 55 -43.66 -16.89 4.84
CA GLY A 55 -43.63 -15.50 5.30
C GLY A 55 -42.57 -14.68 4.57
N GLY A 56 -42.87 -14.26 3.34
CA GLY A 56 -41.99 -13.43 2.52
C GLY A 56 -41.89 -12.02 3.10
N SER A 57 -40.77 -11.72 3.76
CA SER A 57 -40.37 -10.34 4.01
C SER A 57 -39.85 -9.77 2.70
N ALA A 58 -40.57 -8.80 2.15
CA ALA A 58 -40.09 -7.99 1.03
C ALA A 58 -38.83 -7.26 1.49
N GLY A 59 -37.67 -7.88 1.25
CA GLY A 59 -36.38 -7.27 1.48
C GLY A 59 -36.30 -6.03 0.62
N SER A 60 -36.16 -4.88 1.28
CA SER A 60 -35.83 -3.62 0.62
C SER A 60 -34.69 -3.89 -0.34
N ALA A 61 -34.95 -3.75 -1.65
CA ALA A 61 -33.92 -3.70 -2.65
C ALA A 61 -33.00 -2.54 -2.25
N GLY A 62 -31.91 -2.87 -1.55
CA GLY A 62 -30.87 -1.91 -1.23
C GLY A 62 -30.52 -1.27 -2.56
N ALA A 63 -30.77 0.04 -2.67
CA ALA A 63 -30.47 0.81 -3.86
C ALA A 63 -29.07 0.40 -4.28
N GLY A 64 -28.98 -0.30 -5.43
CA GLY A 64 -27.75 -0.90 -5.89
C GLY A 64 -26.74 0.20 -5.94
N GLY A 65 -25.83 0.24 -4.96
CA GLY A 65 -24.70 1.13 -4.98
C GLY A 65 -24.07 0.89 -6.32
N THR A 66 -24.03 1.92 -7.16
CA THR A 66 -23.28 1.91 -8.42
C THR A 66 -21.99 1.19 -8.10
N ALA A 67 -21.83 -0.01 -8.68
CA ALA A 67 -20.64 -0.80 -8.46
C ALA A 67 -19.50 0.13 -8.81
N GLY A 68 -18.79 0.61 -7.78
CA GLY A 68 -17.70 1.55 -7.97
C GLY A 68 -16.74 0.97 -8.99
N THR A 69 -15.99 1.82 -9.68
CA THR A 69 -14.93 1.30 -10.52
C THR A 69 -14.00 0.43 -9.66
N PRO A 70 -13.33 -0.59 -10.23
CA PRO A 70 -12.47 -1.48 -9.45
C PRO A 70 -11.37 -0.78 -8.64
N ASN A 71 -11.11 0.49 -8.94
CA ASN A 71 -10.08 1.32 -8.33
C ASN A 71 -10.65 2.44 -7.46
N ASP A 72 -11.96 2.62 -7.30
CA ASP A 72 -12.47 3.72 -6.44
C ASP A 72 -12.01 3.52 -4.99
N CYS A 73 -11.66 4.53 -4.22
CA CYS A 73 -11.31 4.34 -2.80
C CYS A 73 -11.70 5.57 -1.97
N GLN A 74 -11.76 5.40 -0.66
CA GLN A 74 -11.98 6.50 0.29
C GLN A 74 -10.73 6.77 1.12
N VAL A 75 -10.01 5.72 1.49
CA VAL A 75 -8.80 5.79 2.32
C VAL A 75 -7.73 4.82 1.80
N PRO A 76 -6.44 5.04 2.09
CA PRO A 76 -5.36 4.15 1.63
C PRO A 76 -5.58 2.67 1.95
N SER A 77 -6.14 2.34 3.12
CA SER A 77 -6.35 0.93 3.52
C SER A 77 -7.42 0.19 2.70
N ASP A 78 -8.21 0.90 1.88
CA ASP A 78 -9.13 0.30 0.90
C ASP A 78 -8.36 -0.34 -0.26
N CYS A 79 -7.13 0.08 -0.50
CA CYS A 79 -6.34 -0.31 -1.65
C CYS A 79 -5.35 -1.44 -1.31
N VAL A 80 -5.09 -2.30 -2.29
CA VAL A 80 -4.11 -3.39 -2.22
C VAL A 80 -3.37 -3.52 -3.54
N VAL A 81 -2.11 -3.93 -3.47
CA VAL A 81 -1.33 -4.29 -4.66
C VAL A 81 -1.68 -5.73 -5.05
N VAL A 82 -2.00 -5.94 -6.32
CA VAL A 82 -2.27 -7.26 -6.90
C VAL A 82 -1.51 -7.43 -8.21
N PRO A 83 -1.19 -8.68 -8.59
CA PRO A 83 -0.62 -8.92 -9.90
C PRO A 83 -1.64 -8.64 -11.01
N ILE A 84 -1.18 -8.13 -12.15
CA ILE A 84 -2.03 -7.94 -13.34
C ILE A 84 -2.29 -9.31 -14.00
N SER A 85 -1.25 -10.13 -14.09
CA SER A 85 -1.35 -11.51 -14.54
C SER A 85 -1.94 -12.41 -13.43
N CYS A 86 -2.39 -13.61 -13.82
CA CYS A 86 -3.02 -14.58 -12.89
C CYS A 86 -2.19 -14.81 -11.61
N CYS A 87 -0.88 -14.93 -11.76
CA CYS A 87 0.02 -15.30 -10.68
C CYS A 87 1.24 -14.39 -10.53
N GLY A 88 1.42 -13.36 -11.36
CA GLY A 88 2.65 -12.58 -11.38
C GLY A 88 3.92 -13.42 -11.35
N SER A 89 4.89 -12.94 -10.58
CA SER A 89 6.10 -13.70 -10.29
C SER A 89 5.85 -14.49 -9.01
N CYS A 90 5.44 -15.75 -9.16
CA CYS A 90 5.27 -16.64 -8.01
C CYS A 90 4.16 -16.23 -7.01
N GLY A 91 2.98 -15.89 -7.52
CA GLY A 91 1.84 -15.42 -6.72
C GLY A 91 1.93 -13.96 -6.27
N VAL A 92 3.06 -13.29 -6.55
CA VAL A 92 3.37 -11.95 -6.09
C VAL A 92 3.39 -10.95 -7.24
N ALA A 93 2.89 -9.75 -6.97
CA ALA A 93 2.95 -8.62 -7.88
C ALA A 93 4.41 -8.18 -8.04
N SER A 94 4.87 -8.09 -9.29
CA SER A 94 6.17 -7.52 -9.62
C SER A 94 5.98 -6.14 -10.21
N ARG A 95 7.01 -5.27 -10.19
CA ARG A 95 6.94 -3.89 -10.70
C ARG A 95 6.38 -3.76 -12.13
N GLY A 96 6.63 -4.75 -12.99
CA GLY A 96 6.07 -4.80 -14.35
C GLY A 96 4.71 -5.49 -14.49
N ASP A 97 4.19 -6.06 -13.41
CA ASP A 97 2.96 -6.84 -13.34
C ASP A 97 2.18 -6.52 -12.07
N ALA A 98 2.17 -5.26 -11.63
CA ALA A 98 1.47 -4.84 -10.42
C ALA A 98 0.44 -3.77 -10.76
N GLN A 99 -0.69 -3.82 -10.07
CA GLN A 99 -1.64 -2.72 -10.04
C GLN A 99 -2.24 -2.57 -8.65
N ALA A 100 -2.59 -1.34 -8.29
CA ALA A 100 -3.39 -1.07 -7.10
C ALA A 100 -4.87 -1.19 -7.45
N VAL A 101 -5.62 -1.92 -6.64
CA VAL A 101 -7.07 -2.07 -6.76
C VAL A 101 -7.70 -1.98 -5.39
N ARG A 102 -9.03 -1.87 -5.34
CA ARG A 102 -9.74 -2.10 -4.10
C ARG A 102 -9.58 -3.52 -3.58
N LYS A 103 -9.42 -3.64 -2.26
CA LYS A 103 -9.26 -4.90 -1.53
C LYS A 103 -10.35 -5.92 -1.82
N ASP A 104 -11.60 -5.50 -1.93
CA ASP A 104 -12.73 -6.38 -2.22
C ASP A 104 -12.87 -6.77 -3.71
N GLN A 105 -12.13 -6.10 -4.60
CA GLN A 105 -12.06 -6.41 -6.04
C GLN A 105 -10.86 -7.31 -6.39
N ALA A 106 -9.89 -7.46 -5.49
CA ALA A 106 -8.69 -8.26 -5.70
C ALA A 106 -8.98 -9.71 -6.12
N SER A 107 -9.98 -10.36 -5.51
CA SER A 107 -10.38 -11.74 -5.86
C SER A 107 -10.98 -11.83 -7.26
N ARG A 108 -11.83 -10.88 -7.63
CA ARG A 108 -12.47 -10.83 -8.96
C ARG A 108 -11.44 -10.58 -10.07
N LEU A 109 -10.49 -9.69 -9.84
CA LEU A 109 -9.41 -9.45 -10.79
C LEU A 109 -8.57 -10.72 -10.99
N ARG A 110 -8.22 -11.40 -9.90
CA ARG A 110 -7.48 -12.66 -9.96
C ARG A 110 -8.24 -13.74 -10.73
N GLU A 111 -9.54 -13.90 -10.46
CA GLU A 111 -10.39 -14.85 -11.18
C GLU A 111 -10.46 -14.51 -12.68
N ALA A 112 -10.60 -13.23 -13.03
CA ALA A 112 -10.60 -12.78 -14.41
C ALA A 112 -9.26 -13.04 -15.13
N ALA A 113 -8.13 -12.87 -14.43
CA ALA A 113 -6.80 -13.11 -14.98
C ALA A 113 -6.45 -14.61 -15.11
N CYS A 114 -6.94 -15.45 -14.20
CA CYS A 114 -6.64 -16.88 -14.15
C CYS A 114 -7.59 -17.77 -14.96
N GLY A 115 -8.82 -17.31 -15.20
CA GLY A 115 -9.92 -18.17 -15.63
C GLY A 115 -10.36 -19.14 -14.53
N GLU A 116 -11.36 -19.97 -14.84
CA GLU A 116 -11.88 -20.95 -13.88
C GLU A 116 -10.85 -22.07 -13.60
N GLY A 117 -10.56 -22.30 -12.31
CA GLY A 117 -9.85 -23.50 -11.84
C GLY A 117 -8.32 -23.47 -11.87
N THR A 118 -7.69 -22.40 -12.34
CA THR A 118 -6.22 -22.27 -12.31
C THR A 118 -5.78 -21.70 -10.97
N GLY A 119 -5.29 -22.58 -10.08
CA GLY A 119 -4.56 -22.15 -8.88
C GLY A 119 -3.14 -21.71 -9.23
N CYS A 120 -2.63 -20.67 -8.56
CA CYS A 120 -1.23 -20.34 -8.67
C CYS A 120 -0.36 -21.44 -8.04
N PRO A 121 0.77 -21.81 -8.66
CA PRO A 121 1.69 -22.75 -8.04
C PRO A 121 2.10 -22.23 -6.67
N ALA A 122 2.26 -23.13 -5.70
CA ALA A 122 2.78 -22.74 -4.40
C ALA A 122 4.24 -22.29 -4.56
N CYS A 123 4.51 -21.04 -4.21
CA CYS A 123 5.83 -20.45 -4.25
C CYS A 123 5.89 -19.36 -3.18
N ALA A 124 6.98 -19.37 -2.43
CA ALA A 124 7.22 -18.42 -1.36
C ALA A 124 8.11 -17.32 -1.91
N ALA A 125 7.54 -16.41 -2.70
CA ALA A 125 8.14 -15.11 -2.90
C ALA A 125 7.52 -14.17 -1.86
N PRO A 126 8.31 -13.41 -1.10
CA PRO A 126 7.76 -12.30 -0.32
C PRO A 126 7.18 -11.24 -1.27
N PRO A 127 6.13 -10.50 -0.87
CA PRO A 127 5.70 -9.32 -1.59
C PRO A 127 6.87 -8.35 -1.76
N ASP A 128 6.92 -7.60 -2.87
CA ASP A 128 7.89 -6.52 -3.04
C ASP A 128 7.47 -5.37 -2.09
N PRO A 129 8.21 -5.11 -0.99
CA PRO A 129 7.83 -4.10 -0.01
C PRO A 129 7.91 -2.67 -0.56
N THR A 130 8.57 -2.49 -1.73
CA THR A 130 8.69 -1.18 -2.37
C THR A 130 7.48 -0.82 -3.22
N LEU A 131 6.54 -1.74 -3.43
CA LEU A 131 5.29 -1.48 -4.13
C LEU A 131 4.17 -1.26 -3.12
N LEU A 132 3.65 -0.04 -3.06
CA LEU A 132 2.57 0.34 -2.17
C LEU A 132 1.30 0.65 -2.94
N ALA A 133 0.15 0.42 -2.32
CA ALA A 133 -1.13 0.91 -2.80
C ALA A 133 -1.59 2.05 -1.89
N THR A 134 -2.01 3.16 -2.48
CA THR A 134 -2.61 4.28 -1.74
C THR A 134 -3.90 4.76 -2.42
N CYS A 135 -4.63 5.65 -1.75
CA CYS A 135 -5.83 6.28 -2.27
C CYS A 135 -5.57 7.74 -2.63
N GLU A 136 -5.39 8.02 -3.92
CA GLU A 136 -5.18 9.38 -4.44
C GLU A 136 -6.38 9.82 -5.27
N ALA A 137 -6.93 11.00 -4.96
CA ALA A 137 -8.08 11.57 -5.66
C ALA A 137 -9.28 10.59 -5.79
N GLY A 138 -9.49 9.73 -4.79
CA GLY A 138 -10.54 8.72 -4.78
C GLY A 138 -10.26 7.50 -5.66
N GLN A 139 -9.00 7.30 -6.08
CA GLN A 139 -8.57 6.16 -6.87
C GLN A 139 -7.35 5.44 -6.26
N CYS A 140 -7.39 4.11 -6.25
CA CYS A 140 -6.28 3.27 -5.87
C CYS A 140 -5.14 3.45 -6.86
N THR A 141 -4.02 3.95 -6.36
CA THR A 141 -2.82 4.24 -7.13
C THR A 141 -1.67 3.38 -6.64
N LEU A 142 -0.92 2.82 -7.57
CA LEU A 142 0.30 2.07 -7.28
C LEU A 142 1.46 3.07 -7.14
N ILE A 143 2.14 3.01 -6.00
CA ILE A 143 3.35 3.79 -5.74
C ILE A 143 4.54 2.84 -5.75
N ASP A 144 5.54 3.21 -6.52
CA ASP A 144 6.83 2.54 -6.55
C ASP A 144 7.84 3.37 -5.77
N LEU A 145 8.21 2.89 -4.58
CA LEU A 145 9.16 3.57 -3.71
C LEU A 145 10.55 3.67 -4.31
N GLN A 146 10.97 2.81 -5.25
CA GLN A 146 12.31 2.88 -5.83
C GLN A 146 12.53 4.15 -6.65
N ASP A 147 11.47 4.72 -7.21
CA ASP A 147 11.52 5.96 -7.98
C ASP A 147 10.82 7.13 -7.26
N HIS A 148 10.38 6.93 -6.02
CA HIS A 148 9.59 7.93 -5.29
C HIS A 148 10.48 8.95 -4.57
N PRO A 149 10.07 10.24 -4.48
CA PRO A 149 10.81 11.25 -3.71
C PRO A 149 11.02 10.92 -2.21
N LEU A 150 10.25 9.98 -1.66
CA LEU A 150 10.41 9.50 -0.28
C LEU A 150 11.62 8.59 -0.08
N THR A 151 12.30 8.18 -1.14
CA THR A 151 13.52 7.38 -1.04
C THR A 151 14.75 8.14 -1.54
N GLU A 152 14.59 9.28 -2.22
CA GLU A 152 15.73 10.08 -2.69
C GLU A 152 16.76 10.40 -1.58
N CYS A 153 18.03 10.11 -1.84
CA CYS A 153 19.16 10.28 -0.91
C CYS A 153 20.45 10.69 -1.65
N GLN A 154 21.42 11.25 -0.91
CA GLN A 154 22.78 11.47 -1.40
C GLN A 154 23.75 10.46 -0.82
N THR A 155 23.53 10.06 0.43
CA THR A 155 24.37 9.13 1.19
C THR A 155 23.52 8.18 2.01
N GLY A 156 24.10 7.06 2.48
CA GLY A 156 23.39 6.14 3.37
C GLY A 156 22.93 6.79 4.68
N ASP A 157 23.61 7.86 5.12
CA ASP A 157 23.24 8.62 6.32
C ASP A 157 21.93 9.41 6.14
N ASP A 158 21.43 9.58 4.92
CA ASP A 158 20.13 10.23 4.69
C ASP A 158 18.96 9.25 4.89
N CYS A 159 19.25 7.95 4.93
CA CYS A 159 18.25 6.90 4.96
C CYS A 159 17.96 6.39 6.37
N ARG A 160 16.74 5.89 6.57
CA ARG A 160 16.35 5.10 7.73
C ARG A 160 15.50 3.92 7.31
N LEU A 161 15.58 2.83 8.08
CA LEU A 161 14.65 1.71 7.96
C LEU A 161 13.30 2.07 8.55
N ARG A 162 12.26 1.38 8.07
CA ARG A 162 10.93 1.30 8.66
C ARG A 162 10.16 0.13 8.07
N THR A 163 8.99 -0.17 8.64
CA THR A 163 8.02 -1.09 8.03
C THR A 163 7.18 -0.36 6.97
N ASP A 164 6.61 -1.12 6.05
CA ASP A 164 5.66 -0.68 5.01
C ASP A 164 4.26 -0.36 5.56
N THR A 165 4.05 -0.53 6.87
CA THR A 165 2.79 -0.27 7.56
C THR A 165 2.67 1.18 8.03
N CYS A 166 1.43 1.61 8.29
CA CYS A 166 1.14 2.95 8.83
C CYS A 166 1.90 3.24 10.12
N CYS A 167 1.72 2.39 11.13
CA CYS A 167 2.47 2.49 12.37
C CYS A 167 3.70 1.58 12.31
N GLU A 168 4.83 2.16 12.68
CA GLU A 168 6.14 1.51 12.56
C GLU A 168 6.36 0.47 13.68
N CYS A 169 5.84 0.74 14.88
CA CYS A 169 5.97 -0.18 16.00
C CYS A 169 4.91 -1.26 15.98
N GLY A 170 5.34 -2.49 16.25
CA GLY A 170 4.49 -3.68 16.13
C GLY A 170 4.22 -4.09 14.68
N GLY A 171 4.78 -3.36 13.70
CA GLY A 171 4.75 -3.75 12.30
C GLY A 171 5.61 -5.00 12.03
N PRO A 172 5.32 -5.73 10.94
CA PRO A 172 6.13 -6.85 10.49
C PRO A 172 7.53 -6.37 10.06
N THR A 173 8.57 -7.09 10.47
CA THR A 173 9.98 -6.71 10.20
C THR A 173 10.71 -7.70 9.30
N ASP A 174 10.01 -8.58 8.58
CA ASP A 174 10.61 -9.50 7.61
C ASP A 174 10.88 -8.85 6.24
N GLU A 175 11.52 -9.60 5.34
CA GLU A 175 11.96 -9.13 4.01
C GLU A 175 10.82 -8.59 3.14
N GLY A 176 9.59 -9.08 3.33
CA GLY A 176 8.42 -8.61 2.59
C GLY A 176 7.82 -7.31 3.12
N HIS A 177 8.35 -6.74 4.20
CA HIS A 177 7.74 -5.61 4.90
C HIS A 177 8.70 -4.50 5.29
N MET A 178 10.01 -4.73 5.25
CA MET A 178 10.99 -3.68 5.54
C MET A 178 11.30 -2.86 4.29
N ILE A 179 11.30 -1.54 4.47
CA ILE A 179 11.70 -0.57 3.47
C ILE A 179 12.74 0.40 4.04
N ALA A 180 13.39 1.14 3.16
CA ALA A 180 14.21 2.28 3.53
C ALA A 180 13.64 3.55 2.90
N ILE A 181 13.59 4.62 3.66
CA ILE A 181 13.14 5.94 3.21
C ILE A 181 14.12 7.01 3.68
N ARG A 182 14.02 8.23 3.13
CA ARG A 182 14.74 9.37 3.70
C ARG A 182 14.28 9.66 5.14
N LYS A 183 15.19 10.14 5.98
CA LYS A 183 14.94 10.41 7.41
C LYS A 183 13.83 11.44 7.65
N ASP A 184 13.70 12.42 6.76
CA ASP A 184 12.66 13.44 6.74
C ASP A 184 11.44 13.04 5.88
N GLY A 185 11.41 11.80 5.37
CA GLY A 185 10.29 11.27 4.62
C GLY A 185 9.09 10.94 5.51
N HIS A 186 7.90 11.33 5.03
CA HIS A 186 6.62 11.05 5.67
C HIS A 186 5.87 9.97 4.87
N LEU A 187 6.09 8.70 5.19
CA LEU A 187 5.35 7.60 4.53
C LEU A 187 3.87 7.60 4.94
N GLU A 188 3.57 8.14 6.13
CA GLU A 188 2.25 8.11 6.75
C GLU A 188 1.19 8.70 5.81
N SER A 189 1.54 9.70 5.00
CA SER A 189 0.61 10.29 4.02
C SER A 189 0.20 9.32 2.90
N LEU A 190 0.98 8.27 2.66
CA LEU A 190 0.69 7.24 1.66
C LEU A 190 -0.04 6.04 2.25
N VAL A 191 0.29 5.63 3.47
CA VAL A 191 -0.18 4.34 4.03
C VAL A 191 -1.19 4.45 5.16
N CYS A 192 -1.32 5.62 5.80
CA CYS A 192 -2.22 5.79 6.94
C CYS A 192 -3.58 6.32 6.50
N ASP A 193 -4.64 5.73 7.05
CA ASP A 193 -5.98 6.28 6.91
C ASP A 193 -6.11 7.59 7.70
N PRO A 194 -6.98 8.52 7.25
CA PRO A 194 -7.30 9.71 8.01
C PRO A 194 -7.71 9.35 9.45
N ASN A 195 -7.13 10.06 10.42
CA ASN A 195 -7.33 9.86 11.87
C ASN A 195 -6.69 8.61 12.47
N THR A 196 -5.86 7.88 11.71
CA THR A 196 -4.98 6.87 12.32
C THR A 196 -3.92 7.57 13.14
N ALA A 197 -3.84 7.22 14.43
CA ALA A 197 -2.80 7.68 15.33
C ALA A 197 -1.90 6.49 15.68
N CYS A 198 -0.59 6.72 15.68
CA CYS A 198 0.38 5.74 16.12
C CYS A 198 0.88 6.12 17.52
N ASP A 199 1.08 5.12 18.36
CA ASP A 199 1.66 5.33 19.69
C ASP A 199 3.13 5.76 19.57
N ASP A 200 3.57 6.62 20.48
CA ASP A 200 4.99 6.96 20.61
C ASP A 200 5.78 5.74 21.06
N CYS A 201 6.79 5.36 20.29
CA CYS A 201 7.56 4.15 20.52
C CYS A 201 8.93 4.25 19.85
N ILE A 202 9.85 3.37 20.27
CA ILE A 202 11.14 3.18 19.62
C ILE A 202 11.01 1.91 18.78
N PRO A 203 11.14 1.98 17.44
CA PRO A 203 11.12 0.79 16.59
C PRO A 203 12.21 -0.19 17.00
N ASP A 204 11.85 -1.45 17.21
CA ASP A 204 12.79 -2.54 17.47
C ASP A 204 12.81 -3.50 16.28
N TYR A 205 13.87 -3.42 15.48
CA TYR A 205 14.12 -4.37 14.37
C TYR A 205 15.05 -5.51 14.78
N GLY A 206 15.47 -5.59 16.05
CA GLY A 206 16.48 -6.54 16.53
C GLY A 206 16.06 -8.01 16.48
N ASN A 207 14.76 -8.29 16.33
CA ASN A 207 14.23 -9.65 16.21
C ASN A 207 14.15 -10.16 14.77
N THR A 208 14.68 -9.40 13.82
CA THR A 208 14.63 -9.73 12.40
C THR A 208 15.69 -10.80 12.06
N PRO A 209 15.33 -11.88 11.33
CA PRO A 209 16.32 -12.86 10.88
C PRO A 209 17.24 -12.23 9.83
N GLY A 210 18.52 -12.05 10.19
CA GLY A 210 19.52 -11.39 9.36
C GLY A 210 19.81 -9.96 9.81
N PHE A 211 20.74 -9.30 9.13
CA PHE A 211 21.02 -7.89 9.34
C PHE A 211 20.40 -7.10 8.19
N VAL A 212 19.40 -6.27 8.50
CA VAL A 212 18.84 -5.30 7.55
C VAL A 212 19.45 -3.93 7.83
N GLN A 213 19.85 -3.21 6.78
CA GLN A 213 20.35 -1.85 6.87
C GLN A 213 19.79 -0.98 5.75
N ALA A 214 19.67 0.33 6.01
CA ALA A 214 19.29 1.29 4.99
C ALA A 214 20.54 1.78 4.26
N GLU A 215 20.55 1.68 2.93
CA GLU A 215 21.64 2.14 2.07
C GLU A 215 21.11 3.11 1.02
N CYS A 216 21.96 4.05 0.60
CA CYS A 216 21.66 4.90 -0.55
C CYS A 216 22.24 4.27 -1.82
N ILE A 217 21.38 3.66 -2.62
CA ILE A 217 21.74 2.94 -3.84
C ILE A 217 21.13 3.69 -5.03
N GLN A 218 21.98 4.12 -5.96
CA GLN A 218 21.55 4.86 -7.16
C GLN A 218 20.73 6.13 -6.87
N GLY A 219 20.98 6.77 -5.72
CA GLY A 219 20.26 7.98 -5.30
C GLY A 219 18.94 7.70 -4.59
N HIS A 220 18.63 6.43 -4.27
CA HIS A 220 17.43 6.04 -3.54
C HIS A 220 17.74 5.12 -2.35
N CYS A 221 17.02 5.33 -1.25
CA CYS A 221 17.10 4.54 -0.03
C CYS A 221 16.54 3.15 -0.31
N THR A 222 17.38 2.14 -0.09
CA THR A 222 17.04 0.73 -0.28
C THR A 222 17.31 -0.03 1.02
N ALA A 223 16.39 -0.93 1.40
CA ALA A 223 16.63 -1.88 2.48
C ALA A 223 17.50 -3.02 1.95
N SER A 224 18.69 -3.17 2.52
CA SER A 224 19.70 -4.15 2.12
C SER A 224 19.80 -5.23 3.18
N TRP A 225 19.63 -6.50 2.76
CA TRP A 225 19.62 -7.66 3.62
C TRP A 225 20.95 -8.41 3.57
N TYR A 226 21.55 -8.64 4.73
CA TYR A 226 22.78 -9.40 4.87
C TYR A 226 22.52 -10.68 5.66
N TYR A 227 22.69 -11.81 4.98
CA TYR A 227 22.64 -13.13 5.58
C TYR A 227 24.07 -13.59 5.84
N PRO A 228 24.53 -13.67 7.10
CA PRO A 228 25.84 -14.25 7.37
C PRO A 228 25.84 -15.68 6.84
N GLU A 229 26.80 -16.03 5.98
CA GLU A 229 26.93 -17.42 5.53
C GLU A 229 27.04 -18.33 6.76
N PRO A 230 26.30 -19.45 6.82
CA PRO A 230 26.47 -20.41 7.90
C PRO A 230 27.93 -20.87 7.86
N GLY A 231 28.71 -20.46 8.86
CA GLY A 231 30.16 -20.65 8.87
C GLY A 231 30.56 -22.08 8.54
N ASN A 232 31.42 -22.24 7.53
CA ASN A 232 32.19 -23.46 7.31
C ASN A 232 33.19 -23.69 8.44
#